data_AF-A0A3D5NRK1-F1
#
_entry.id   AF-A0A3D5NRK1-F1
#
_cell.length_a   1.000
_cell.length_b   1.000
_cell.length_c   1.000
_cell.angle_alpha   90.00
_cell.angle_beta   90.00
_cell.angle_gamma   90.00
#
_symmetry.space_group_name_H-M   'P 1'
#
loop_
_entity.id
_entity.type
_entity.pdbx_description
1 polymer ?
#
loop_
_entity_poly.entity_id
_entity_poly.type
_entity_poly.pdbx_seq_one_letter_code
_entity_poly.pdbx_strand_id
1 'polypeptide(L)'
;MNTGKKIQKLRKENNLSQEQLAEKFGVSRQSVSKWESDQSVPDIYNIIQLSNLFGVSTDYFLKDSETMNEQNPISRKRSQPLFRHCTLILSLGLVLSLLVSMMLFVGLKNSEKDTQEALNGIHKEYYVNLNSYNEILKTVARQELSSQMMIKEAEKMKNHVDALIHTSSQYILLTQRSGDPIGAYLWDMATSARWINREYFLEENGIDTKEEIRNIDADRISKVTEILDEIIYLEKSAGTDAEGTEKRFTSTEMAEALQPKLKDLTELTILSFPQNGN
;
A
#
# COMPACT_ATOMS: atom_id res chain seq x y z
N MET A 1 37.85 51.76 33.09
CA MET A 1 38.30 52.51 31.89
C MET A 1 37.23 53.51 31.54
N ASN A 2 37.56 54.80 31.51
CA ASN A 2 36.63 55.89 31.24
C ASN A 2 36.34 56.06 29.73
N THR A 3 35.36 56.89 29.40
CA THR A 3 34.86 57.12 28.03
C THR A 3 35.93 57.66 27.09
N GLY A 4 36.77 58.60 27.51
CA GLY A 4 37.83 59.17 26.68
C GLY A 4 38.86 58.13 26.24
N LYS A 5 39.30 57.27 27.17
CA LYS A 5 40.22 56.16 26.83
C LYS A 5 39.59 55.13 25.90
N LYS A 6 38.28 54.86 26.02
CA LYS A 6 37.53 53.97 25.10
C LYS A 6 37.50 54.53 23.68
N ILE A 7 37.21 55.81 23.53
CA ILE A 7 37.22 56.50 22.23
C ILE A 7 38.62 56.46 21.62
N GLN A 8 39.65 56.82 22.40
CA GLN A 8 41.03 56.81 21.93
C GLN A 8 41.48 55.41 21.49
N LYS A 9 41.13 54.37 22.27
CA LYS A 9 41.45 52.97 21.95
C LYS A 9 40.85 52.57 20.61
N LEU A 10 39.53 52.72 20.45
CA LEU A 10 38.82 52.34 19.22
C LEU A 10 39.30 53.14 18.00
N ARG A 11 39.59 54.44 18.17
CA ARG A 11 40.17 55.27 17.10
C ARG A 11 41.51 54.72 16.63
N LYS A 12 42.40 54.37 17.56
CA LYS A 12 43.72 53.80 17.25
C LYS A 12 43.61 52.41 16.61
N GLU A 13 42.72 51.55 17.11
CA GLU A 13 42.46 50.23 16.52
C GLU A 13 41.94 50.32 15.08
N ASN A 14 41.25 51.41 14.73
CA ASN A 14 40.79 51.68 13.37
C ASN A 14 41.77 52.55 12.54
N ASN A 15 42.99 52.77 13.02
CA ASN A 15 44.04 53.56 12.34
C ASN A 15 43.61 54.98 11.95
N LEU A 16 42.68 55.60 12.70
CA LEU A 16 42.21 56.95 12.43
C LEU A 16 43.04 57.98 13.21
N SER A 17 43.36 59.13 12.60
CA SER A 17 43.88 60.29 13.32
C SER A 17 42.74 61.03 14.04
N GLN A 18 43.06 61.90 15.02
CA GLN A 18 42.04 62.74 15.66
C GLN A 18 41.36 63.68 14.66
N GLU A 19 42.10 64.12 13.62
CA GLU A 19 41.56 64.95 12.53
C GLU A 19 40.54 64.18 11.71
N GLN A 20 40.89 62.95 11.30
CA GLN A 20 40.02 62.08 10.52
C GLN A 20 38.76 61.66 11.29
N LEU A 21 38.89 61.46 12.61
CA LEU A 21 37.72 61.22 13.46
C LEU A 21 36.88 62.50 13.56
N ALA A 22 37.47 63.68 13.69
CA ALA A 22 36.71 64.92 13.78
C ALA A 22 35.91 65.21 12.49
N GLU A 23 36.55 65.00 11.33
CA GLU A 23 35.94 65.17 10.01
C GLU A 23 34.71 64.25 9.82
N LYS A 24 34.80 62.98 10.24
CA LYS A 24 33.69 62.02 10.14
C LYS A 24 32.45 62.41 10.95
N PHE A 25 32.62 63.19 12.01
CA PHE A 25 31.54 63.55 12.94
C PHE A 25 31.13 65.03 12.81
N GLY A 26 31.75 65.78 11.91
CA GLY A 26 31.47 67.20 11.71
C GLY A 26 31.83 68.07 12.93
N VAL A 27 32.82 67.64 13.72
CA VAL A 27 33.30 68.37 14.92
C VAL A 27 34.72 68.87 14.71
N SER A 28 35.20 69.73 15.60
CA SER A 28 36.60 70.16 15.57
C SER A 28 37.54 69.07 16.09
N ARG A 29 38.78 69.02 15.58
CA ARG A 29 39.84 68.16 16.13
C ARG A 29 40.06 68.38 17.63
N GLN A 30 39.89 69.62 18.08
CA GLN A 30 39.98 69.99 19.50
C GLN A 30 38.88 69.32 20.33
N SER A 31 37.66 69.18 19.79
CA SER A 31 36.55 68.46 20.43
C SER A 31 36.93 67.00 20.66
N VAL A 32 37.44 66.31 19.64
CA VAL A 32 37.92 64.93 19.77
C VAL A 32 39.05 64.81 20.78
N SER A 33 40.01 65.74 20.77
CA SER A 33 41.10 65.74 21.76
C SER A 33 40.60 65.94 23.18
N LYS A 34 39.58 66.78 23.40
CA LYS A 34 38.95 66.97 24.72
C LYS A 34 38.14 65.75 25.14
N TRP A 35 37.49 65.04 24.20
CA TRP A 35 36.83 63.76 24.48
C TRP A 35 37.83 62.70 24.94
N GLU A 36 38.94 62.54 24.23
CA GLU A 36 39.95 61.52 24.55
C GLU A 36 40.71 61.78 25.85
N SER A 37 40.78 63.05 26.28
CA SER A 37 41.41 63.46 27.54
C SER A 37 40.42 63.67 28.69
N ASP A 38 39.15 63.28 28.49
CA ASP A 38 38.05 63.41 29.46
C ASP A 38 37.80 64.85 29.94
N GLN A 39 38.27 65.86 29.19
CA GLN A 39 38.01 67.28 29.44
C GLN A 39 36.60 67.71 29.01
N SER A 40 35.96 66.92 28.16
CA SER A 40 34.55 67.08 27.78
C SER A 40 33.98 65.72 27.37
N VAL A 41 32.66 65.55 27.49
CA VAL A 41 31.98 64.32 27.08
C VAL A 41 31.31 64.53 25.72
N PRO A 42 31.37 63.57 24.79
CA PRO A 42 30.59 63.66 23.55
C PRO A 42 29.09 63.69 23.87
N ASP A 43 28.33 64.48 23.12
CA ASP A 43 26.87 64.48 23.25
C ASP A 43 26.25 63.13 22.80
N ILE A 44 24.97 62.95 23.09
CA ILE A 44 24.28 61.68 22.79
C ILE A 44 24.31 61.33 21.30
N TYR A 45 24.28 62.33 20.42
CA TYR A 45 24.34 62.14 18.98
C TYR A 45 25.71 61.59 18.56
N ASN A 46 26.79 62.18 19.08
CA ASN A 46 28.15 61.73 18.86
C ASN A 46 28.40 60.35 19.48
N ILE A 47 27.81 60.02 20.62
CA ILE A 47 27.89 58.67 21.21
C ILE A 47 27.23 57.62 20.30
N ILE A 48 26.06 57.92 19.73
CA ILE A 48 25.40 57.03 18.76
C ILE A 48 26.27 56.86 17.50
N GLN A 49 26.82 57.96 16.99
CA GLN A 49 27.72 57.91 15.84
C GLN A 49 29.00 57.08 16.14
N LEU A 50 29.57 57.21 17.34
CA LEU A 50 30.75 56.46 17.77
C LEU A 50 30.43 54.96 17.88
N SER A 51 29.26 54.64 18.43
CA SER A 51 28.71 53.27 18.49
C SER A 51 28.58 52.67 17.10
N ASN A 52 28.01 53.41 16.15
CA ASN A 52 27.85 52.96 14.77
C ASN A 52 29.19 52.82 14.03
N LEU A 53 30.10 53.78 14.19
CA LEU A 53 31.39 53.76 13.51
C LEU A 53 32.26 52.59 13.97
N PHE A 54 32.27 52.31 15.26
CA PHE A 54 33.14 51.29 15.85
C PHE A 54 32.47 49.93 16.08
N GLY A 55 31.18 49.80 15.77
CA GLY A 55 30.44 48.54 15.89
C GLY A 55 30.27 48.05 17.34
N VAL A 56 30.23 48.98 18.30
CA VAL A 56 30.03 48.71 19.73
C VAL A 56 28.70 49.28 20.19
N SER A 57 28.15 48.82 21.32
CA SER A 57 26.92 49.41 21.88
C SER A 57 27.19 50.81 22.48
N THR A 58 26.18 51.68 22.55
CA THR A 58 26.28 52.98 23.26
C THR A 58 26.63 52.79 24.74
N ASP A 59 26.13 51.71 25.35
CA ASP A 59 26.46 51.25 26.69
C ASP A 59 27.97 51.08 26.90
N TYR A 60 28.70 50.68 25.86
CA TYR A 60 30.15 50.56 25.93
C TYR A 60 30.80 51.88 26.35
N PHE A 61 30.33 53.02 25.83
CA PHE A 61 30.87 54.34 26.16
C PHE A 61 30.35 54.90 27.48
N LEU A 62 29.12 54.55 27.86
CA LEU A 62 28.42 55.14 29.02
C LEU A 62 28.67 54.41 30.34
N LYS A 63 28.95 53.10 30.33
CA LYS A 63 29.13 52.30 31.56
C LYS A 63 30.60 52.18 31.96
N ASP A 64 30.92 52.45 33.21
CA ASP A 64 32.24 52.15 33.76
C ASP A 64 32.47 50.63 33.90
N SER A 65 33.72 50.22 33.69
CA SER A 65 34.15 48.84 33.47
C SER A 65 33.92 47.85 34.64
N GLU A 66 33.24 48.25 35.71
CA GLU A 66 32.86 47.35 36.80
C GLU A 66 31.54 46.59 36.54
N THR A 67 30.81 46.92 35.48
CA THR A 67 29.52 46.27 35.13
C THR A 67 29.48 45.67 33.73
N MET A 68 30.63 45.27 33.18
CA MET A 68 30.65 44.53 31.90
C MET A 68 30.55 43.03 32.14
N ASN A 69 29.32 42.57 32.39
CA ASN A 69 28.93 41.22 32.00
C ASN A 69 29.01 41.18 30.47
N GLU A 70 29.80 40.24 29.95
CA GLU A 70 29.97 40.01 28.52
C GLU A 70 28.61 39.76 27.84
N GLN A 71 28.04 40.80 27.24
CA GLN A 71 26.92 40.67 26.32
C GLN A 71 27.22 41.43 25.03
N ASN A 72 27.61 40.63 24.04
CA ASN A 72 27.43 40.78 22.60
C ASN A 72 28.00 42.02 21.91
N PRO A 73 29.16 41.91 21.24
CA PRO A 73 29.32 42.63 19.99
C PRO A 73 28.28 42.09 18.99
N ILE A 74 27.53 42.98 18.33
CA ILE A 74 26.77 42.67 17.12
C ILE A 74 27.80 42.34 16.03
N SER A 75 28.39 41.15 16.14
CA SER A 75 29.19 40.56 15.11
C SER A 75 28.22 39.80 14.22
N ARG A 76 27.91 40.36 13.05
CA ARG A 76 27.52 39.54 11.90
C ARG A 76 28.74 38.71 11.48
N LYS A 77 29.16 37.78 12.33
CA LYS A 77 30.03 36.69 11.90
C LYS A 77 29.15 35.81 11.03
N ARG A 78 29.47 35.76 9.74
CA ARG A 78 28.88 34.84 8.76
C ARG A 78 29.14 33.40 9.27
N SER A 79 28.30 32.87 10.13
CA SER A 79 28.35 31.49 10.64
C SER A 79 27.82 30.54 9.56
N GLN A 80 28.52 30.48 8.42
CA GLN A 80 28.13 29.63 7.29
C GLN A 80 28.44 28.12 7.44
N PRO A 81 29.42 27.63 8.24
CA PRO A 81 29.69 26.19 8.21
C PRO A 81 28.63 25.39 8.98
N LEU A 82 28.13 25.88 10.12
CA LEU A 82 27.19 25.12 10.95
C LEU A 82 25.82 24.94 10.27
N PHE A 83 25.29 26.00 9.67
CA PHE A 83 24.02 25.96 8.94
C PHE A 83 24.13 25.10 7.67
N ARG A 84 25.27 25.12 6.97
CA ARG A 84 25.51 24.31 5.77
C ARG A 84 25.54 22.81 6.08
N HIS A 85 26.11 22.41 7.21
CA HIS A 85 26.05 21.01 7.66
C HIS A 85 24.63 20.59 8.06
N CYS A 86 23.86 21.44 8.75
CA CYS A 86 22.45 21.17 9.04
C CYS A 86 21.61 21.03 7.77
N THR A 87 21.79 21.90 6.77
CA THR A 87 21.06 21.79 5.50
C THR A 87 21.42 20.52 4.74
N LEU A 88 22.69 20.09 4.78
CA LEU A 88 23.14 18.84 4.15
C LEU A 88 22.54 17.63 4.86
N ILE A 89 22.58 17.59 6.21
CA ILE A 89 22.00 16.51 7.01
C ILE A 89 20.48 16.40 6.78
N LEU A 90 19.77 17.54 6.75
CA LEU A 90 18.33 17.57 6.47
C LEU A 90 18.01 17.10 5.05
N SER A 91 18.79 17.54 4.05
CA SER A 91 18.59 17.10 2.66
C SER A 91 18.88 15.60 2.48
N LEU A 92 19.92 15.08 3.15
CA LEU A 92 20.25 13.66 3.14
C LEU A 92 19.15 12.82 3.82
N GLY A 93 18.62 13.30 4.94
CA GLY A 93 17.49 12.66 5.63
C GLY A 93 16.23 12.61 4.76
N LEU A 94 15.93 13.69 4.02
CA LEU A 94 14.80 13.73 3.09
C LEU A 94 14.99 12.74 1.94
N VAL A 95 16.18 12.69 1.34
CA VAL A 95 16.49 11.72 0.27
C VAL A 95 16.36 10.29 0.80
N LEU A 96 16.89 9.99 1.99
CA LEU A 96 16.77 8.67 2.59
C LEU A 96 15.30 8.30 2.87
N SER A 97 14.50 9.26 3.36
CA SER A 97 13.07 9.07 3.57
C SER A 97 12.32 8.77 2.28
N LEU A 98 12.62 9.48 1.19
CA LEU A 98 12.04 9.21 -0.13
C LEU A 98 12.45 7.83 -0.67
N LEU A 99 13.72 7.43 -0.47
CA LEU A 99 14.19 6.10 -0.88
C LEU A 99 13.48 4.98 -0.11
N VAL A 100 13.31 5.14 1.21
CA VAL A 100 12.55 4.18 2.03
C VAL A 100 11.09 4.12 1.58
N SER A 101 10.46 5.28 1.33
CA SER A 101 9.09 5.34 0.81
C SER A 101 8.95 4.65 -0.54
N MET A 102 9.90 4.86 -1.47
CA MET A 102 9.91 4.21 -2.77
C MET A 102 10.11 2.70 -2.65
N MET A 103 11.00 2.25 -1.75
CA MET A 103 11.21 0.83 -1.49
C MET A 103 9.95 0.16 -0.91
N LEU A 104 9.26 0.82 0.02
CA LEU A 104 7.97 0.34 0.55
C LEU A 104 6.90 0.28 -0.54
N PHE A 105 6.81 1.31 -1.38
CA PHE A 105 5.86 1.34 -2.49
C PHE A 105 6.10 0.22 -3.50
N VAL A 106 7.36 -0.03 -3.88
CA VAL A 106 7.73 -1.16 -4.75
C VAL A 106 7.39 -2.49 -4.07
N GLY A 107 7.67 -2.64 -2.77
CA GLY A 107 7.33 -3.83 -2.00
C GLY A 107 5.82 -4.12 -1.97
N LEU A 108 4.99 -3.09 -1.76
CA LEU A 108 3.54 -3.21 -1.80
C LEU A 108 3.04 -3.64 -3.18
N LYS A 109 3.55 -3.02 -4.26
CA LYS A 109 3.16 -3.36 -5.62
C LYS A 109 3.58 -4.77 -6.02
N ASN A 110 4.75 -5.23 -5.59
CA ASN A 110 5.19 -6.60 -5.81
C ASN A 110 4.30 -7.59 -5.05
N SER A 111 3.99 -7.31 -3.78
CA SER A 111 3.07 -8.16 -3.00
C SER A 111 1.68 -8.26 -3.63
N GLU A 112 1.15 -7.15 -4.15
CA GLU A 112 -0.14 -7.15 -4.86
C GLU A 112 -0.10 -8.02 -6.11
N LYS A 113 0.98 -7.90 -6.90
CA LYS A 113 1.22 -8.73 -8.09
C LYS A 113 1.31 -10.23 -7.73
N ASP A 114 2.05 -10.59 -6.69
CA ASP A 114 2.19 -11.99 -6.24
C ASP A 114 0.83 -12.59 -5.84
N THR A 115 -0.01 -11.83 -5.14
CA THR A 115 -1.39 -12.27 -4.82
C THR A 115 -2.25 -12.47 -6.07
N GLN A 116 -2.13 -11.57 -7.06
CA GLN A 116 -2.87 -11.73 -8.33
C GLN A 116 -2.39 -12.96 -9.09
N GLU A 117 -1.09 -13.21 -9.17
CA GLU A 117 -0.54 -14.38 -9.84
C GLU A 117 -0.97 -15.69 -9.16
N ALA A 118 -0.98 -15.74 -7.82
CA ALA A 118 -1.49 -16.89 -7.07
C ALA A 118 -2.99 -17.13 -7.33
N LEU A 119 -3.79 -16.05 -7.32
CA LEU A 119 -5.23 -16.12 -7.64
C LEU A 119 -5.45 -16.63 -9.07
N ASN A 120 -4.61 -16.20 -10.01
CA ASN A 120 -4.64 -16.65 -11.41
C ASN A 120 -4.39 -18.15 -11.53
N GLY A 121 -3.40 -18.67 -10.80
CA GLY A 121 -3.08 -20.09 -10.76
C GLY A 121 -4.26 -20.93 -10.26
N ILE A 122 -4.88 -20.52 -9.15
CA ILE A 122 -6.00 -21.24 -8.55
C ILE A 122 -7.24 -21.21 -9.45
N HIS A 123 -7.56 -20.07 -10.05
CA HIS A 123 -8.67 -19.96 -11.00
C HIS A 123 -8.49 -20.89 -12.20
N LYS A 124 -7.26 -20.94 -12.75
CA LYS A 124 -6.93 -21.84 -13.87
C LYS A 124 -7.09 -23.31 -13.49
N GLU A 125 -6.59 -23.70 -12.31
CA GLU A 125 -6.71 -25.07 -11.81
C GLU A 125 -8.19 -25.46 -11.61
N TYR A 126 -8.97 -24.57 -11.03
CA TYR A 126 -10.41 -24.75 -10.88
C TYR A 126 -11.09 -25.00 -12.22
N TYR A 127 -10.83 -24.15 -13.22
CA TYR A 127 -11.44 -24.26 -14.53
C TYR A 127 -11.11 -25.60 -15.23
N VAL A 128 -9.86 -26.07 -15.10
CA VAL A 128 -9.45 -27.40 -15.62
C VAL A 128 -10.24 -28.52 -14.94
N ASN A 129 -10.39 -28.45 -13.61
CA ASN A 129 -11.17 -29.43 -12.86
C ASN A 129 -12.66 -29.40 -13.22
N LEU A 130 -13.21 -28.20 -13.45
CA LEU A 130 -14.61 -28.00 -13.82
C LEU A 130 -14.92 -28.62 -15.18
N ASN A 131 -14.07 -28.34 -16.17
CA ASN A 131 -14.21 -28.91 -17.50
C ASN A 131 -14.07 -30.44 -17.48
N SER A 132 -13.12 -30.96 -16.69
CA SER A 132 -12.94 -32.41 -16.53
C SER A 132 -14.17 -33.07 -15.91
N TYR A 133 -14.75 -32.46 -14.88
CA TYR A 133 -15.98 -32.93 -14.25
C TYR A 133 -17.17 -32.94 -15.22
N ASN A 134 -17.35 -31.85 -15.99
CA ASN A 134 -18.41 -31.75 -16.99
C ASN A 134 -18.31 -32.85 -18.08
N GLU A 135 -17.11 -33.14 -18.56
CA GLU A 135 -16.90 -34.21 -19.54
C GLU A 135 -17.18 -35.61 -18.97
N ILE A 136 -16.85 -35.84 -17.70
CA ILE A 136 -17.19 -37.10 -17.02
C ILE A 136 -18.72 -37.22 -16.90
N LEU A 137 -19.43 -36.16 -16.54
CA LEU A 137 -20.90 -36.16 -16.49
C LEU A 137 -21.54 -36.50 -17.83
N LYS A 138 -21.08 -35.86 -18.91
CA LYS A 138 -21.54 -36.15 -20.27
C LYS A 138 -21.26 -37.58 -20.69
N THR A 139 -20.14 -38.15 -20.23
CA THR A 139 -19.78 -39.54 -20.49
C THR A 139 -20.72 -40.49 -19.75
N VAL A 140 -20.95 -40.24 -18.46
CA VAL A 140 -21.82 -41.01 -17.59
C VAL A 140 -23.29 -40.94 -18.03
N ALA A 141 -23.73 -39.83 -18.61
CA ALA A 141 -25.07 -39.66 -19.18
C ALA A 141 -25.34 -40.54 -20.41
N ARG A 142 -24.32 -41.14 -21.04
CA ARG A 142 -24.52 -42.00 -22.22
C ARG A 142 -25.05 -43.36 -21.78
N GLN A 143 -26.18 -43.76 -22.36
CA GLN A 143 -26.91 -44.99 -22.01
C GLN A 143 -26.17 -46.29 -22.37
N GLU A 144 -24.99 -46.24 -22.99
CA GLU A 144 -24.26 -47.40 -23.52
C GLU A 144 -23.07 -47.86 -22.65
N LEU A 145 -22.84 -47.26 -21.48
CA LEU A 145 -21.69 -47.65 -20.63
C LEU A 145 -21.90 -48.99 -19.93
N SER A 146 -20.83 -49.80 -19.90
CA SER A 146 -20.81 -51.02 -19.07
C SER A 146 -20.70 -50.68 -17.57
N SER A 147 -21.21 -51.55 -16.69
CA SER A 147 -21.16 -51.33 -15.23
C SER A 147 -19.75 -51.07 -14.69
N GLN A 148 -18.73 -51.78 -15.19
CA GLN A 148 -17.33 -51.58 -14.81
C GLN A 148 -16.80 -50.19 -15.23
N MET A 149 -17.22 -49.71 -16.40
CA MET A 149 -16.81 -48.38 -16.89
C MET A 149 -17.55 -47.27 -16.14
N MET A 150 -18.81 -47.47 -15.78
CA MET A 150 -19.58 -46.56 -14.93
C MET A 150 -18.90 -46.36 -13.56
N ILE A 151 -18.50 -47.44 -12.90
CA ILE A 151 -17.79 -47.38 -11.60
C ILE A 151 -16.49 -46.58 -11.73
N LYS A 152 -15.70 -46.85 -12.77
CA LYS A 152 -14.44 -46.14 -13.03
C LYS A 152 -14.65 -44.65 -13.28
N GLU A 153 -15.67 -44.26 -14.04
CA GLU A 153 -15.98 -42.84 -14.26
C GLU A 153 -16.52 -42.17 -12.99
N ALA A 154 -17.29 -42.87 -12.16
CA ALA A 154 -17.74 -42.37 -10.86
C ALA A 154 -16.58 -42.10 -9.90
N GLU A 155 -15.57 -42.98 -9.85
CA GLU A 155 -14.34 -42.76 -9.06
C GLU A 155 -13.57 -41.51 -9.51
N LYS A 156 -13.41 -41.32 -10.82
CA LYS A 156 -12.78 -40.10 -11.35
C LYS A 156 -13.59 -38.86 -10.98
N MET A 157 -14.91 -38.95 -11.08
CA MET A 157 -15.82 -37.86 -10.75
C MET A 157 -15.61 -37.40 -9.30
N LYS A 158 -15.53 -38.34 -8.35
CA LYS A 158 -15.24 -38.06 -6.94
C LYS A 158 -13.95 -37.24 -6.77
N ASN A 159 -12.86 -37.68 -7.39
CA ASN A 159 -11.57 -37.00 -7.28
C ASN A 159 -11.63 -35.56 -7.81
N HIS A 160 -12.36 -35.33 -8.91
CA HIS A 160 -12.53 -33.98 -9.45
C HIS A 160 -13.43 -33.10 -8.56
N VAL A 161 -14.47 -33.66 -7.95
CA VAL A 161 -15.31 -32.94 -6.97
C VAL A 161 -14.48 -32.50 -5.76
N ASP A 162 -13.68 -33.39 -5.19
CA ASP A 162 -12.81 -33.05 -4.06
C ASP A 162 -11.78 -31.98 -4.43
N ALA A 163 -11.22 -32.03 -5.65
CA ALA A 163 -10.33 -31.01 -6.17
C ALA A 163 -11.04 -29.64 -6.37
N LEU A 164 -12.28 -29.64 -6.85
CA LEU A 164 -13.10 -28.43 -6.99
C LEU A 164 -13.41 -27.78 -5.63
N ILE A 165 -13.74 -28.58 -4.62
CA ILE A 165 -13.98 -28.08 -3.26
C ILE A 165 -12.69 -27.51 -2.65
N HIS A 166 -11.56 -28.18 -2.84
CA HIS A 166 -10.28 -27.69 -2.36
C HIS A 166 -9.90 -26.35 -3.02
N THR A 167 -9.95 -26.28 -4.35
CA THR A 167 -9.60 -25.06 -5.11
C THR A 167 -10.54 -23.90 -4.83
N SER A 168 -11.85 -24.12 -4.73
CA SER A 168 -12.81 -23.08 -4.32
C SER A 168 -12.55 -22.58 -2.90
N SER A 169 -12.20 -23.47 -1.96
CA SER A 169 -11.84 -23.07 -0.59
C SER A 169 -10.59 -22.19 -0.56
N GLN A 170 -9.56 -22.51 -1.36
CA GLN A 170 -8.36 -21.68 -1.50
C GLN A 170 -8.69 -20.32 -2.12
N TYR A 171 -9.57 -20.30 -3.13
CA TYR A 171 -10.03 -19.07 -3.76
C TYR A 171 -10.74 -18.16 -2.74
N ILE A 172 -11.70 -18.70 -1.97
CA ILE A 172 -12.40 -17.97 -0.90
C ILE A 172 -11.40 -17.35 0.08
N LEU A 173 -10.40 -18.11 0.54
CA LEU A 173 -9.41 -17.62 1.49
C LEU A 173 -8.62 -16.44 0.93
N LEU A 174 -8.27 -16.46 -0.36
CA LEU A 174 -7.55 -15.37 -1.02
C LEU A 174 -8.45 -14.15 -1.29
N THR A 175 -9.75 -14.35 -1.49
CA THR A 175 -10.72 -13.28 -1.79
C THR A 175 -11.52 -12.80 -0.57
N GLN A 176 -11.23 -13.28 0.65
CA GLN A 176 -11.95 -12.88 1.88
C GLN A 176 -12.02 -11.35 2.08
N ARG A 177 -10.98 -10.61 1.69
CA ARG A 177 -10.95 -9.14 1.82
C ARG A 177 -11.73 -8.40 0.74
N SER A 178 -11.84 -8.97 -0.47
CA SER A 178 -12.58 -8.34 -1.57
C SER A 178 -14.09 -8.57 -1.48
N GLY A 179 -14.53 -9.53 -0.65
CA GLY A 179 -15.95 -9.89 -0.54
C GLY A 179 -16.49 -10.52 -1.82
N ASP A 180 -15.60 -11.13 -2.60
CA ASP A 180 -15.92 -11.68 -3.90
C ASP A 180 -16.82 -12.92 -3.76
N PRO A 181 -18.05 -12.90 -4.31
CA PRO A 181 -18.99 -14.00 -4.15
C PRO A 181 -18.68 -15.20 -5.06
N ILE A 182 -17.77 -15.07 -6.04
CA ILE A 182 -17.38 -16.18 -6.94
C ILE A 182 -17.02 -17.39 -6.08
N GLY A 183 -16.12 -17.23 -5.12
CA GLY A 183 -15.63 -18.35 -4.31
C GLY A 183 -16.77 -19.16 -3.67
N ALA A 184 -17.82 -18.48 -3.20
CA ALA A 184 -19.01 -19.12 -2.64
C ALA A 184 -19.84 -19.86 -3.72
N TYR A 185 -20.09 -19.25 -4.87
CA TYR A 185 -20.78 -19.91 -5.98
C TYR A 185 -20.01 -21.14 -6.49
N LEU A 186 -18.68 -21.05 -6.58
CA LEU A 186 -17.83 -22.18 -6.98
C LEU A 186 -17.91 -23.32 -5.95
N TRP A 187 -17.95 -22.98 -4.67
CA TRP A 187 -18.09 -23.94 -3.58
C TRP A 187 -19.47 -24.59 -3.57
N ASP A 188 -20.54 -23.82 -3.74
CA ASP A 188 -21.92 -24.33 -3.83
C ASP A 188 -22.10 -25.26 -5.04
N MET A 189 -21.50 -24.94 -6.18
CA MET A 189 -21.53 -25.81 -7.36
C MET A 189 -20.72 -27.09 -7.13
N ALA A 190 -19.52 -26.99 -6.55
CA ALA A 190 -18.68 -28.15 -6.25
C ALA A 190 -19.31 -29.07 -5.18
N THR A 191 -19.97 -28.50 -4.17
CA THR A 191 -20.71 -29.29 -3.17
C THR A 191 -21.97 -29.91 -3.75
N SER A 192 -22.67 -29.18 -4.63
CA SER A 192 -23.78 -29.69 -5.43
C SER A 192 -23.35 -30.75 -6.45
N ALA A 193 -22.07 -31.05 -6.62
CA ALA A 193 -21.62 -32.19 -7.42
C ALA A 193 -21.54 -33.50 -6.61
N ARG A 194 -21.64 -33.44 -5.27
CA ARG A 194 -21.49 -34.61 -4.38
C ARG A 194 -22.64 -35.62 -4.45
N TRP A 195 -23.86 -35.21 -4.85
CA TRP A 195 -25.02 -36.12 -4.88
C TRP A 195 -24.83 -37.27 -5.88
N ILE A 196 -24.17 -37.00 -7.01
CA ILE A 196 -23.88 -38.01 -8.05
C ILE A 196 -22.98 -39.09 -7.47
N ASN A 197 -21.92 -38.68 -6.77
CA ASN A 197 -21.04 -39.59 -6.07
C ASN A 197 -21.80 -40.42 -5.01
N ARG A 198 -22.75 -39.85 -4.29
CA ARG A 198 -23.52 -40.59 -3.28
C ARG A 198 -24.39 -41.69 -3.89
N GLU A 199 -25.11 -41.43 -4.98
CA GLU A 199 -25.96 -42.44 -5.63
C GLU A 199 -25.15 -43.59 -6.26
N TYR A 200 -23.98 -43.29 -6.84
CA TYR A 200 -23.10 -44.32 -7.42
C TYR A 200 -22.47 -45.26 -6.39
N PHE A 201 -22.15 -44.78 -5.19
CA PHE A 201 -21.45 -45.56 -4.16
C PHE A 201 -22.37 -46.29 -3.17
N LEU A 202 -23.70 -46.26 -3.36
CA LEU A 202 -24.63 -47.09 -2.57
C LEU A 202 -24.42 -48.61 -2.78
N GLU A 203 -23.61 -49.01 -3.77
CA GLU A 203 -23.17 -50.41 -3.97
C GLU A 203 -22.34 -50.97 -2.79
N GLU A 204 -21.59 -50.15 -2.06
CA GLU A 204 -20.72 -50.64 -0.98
C GLU A 204 -21.52 -51.20 0.22
N ASN A 205 -22.83 -50.89 0.30
CA ASN A 205 -23.74 -51.37 1.34
C ASN A 205 -24.78 -52.40 0.84
N GLY A 206 -24.62 -52.97 -0.36
CA GLY A 206 -25.48 -54.07 -0.83
C GLY A 206 -26.88 -53.64 -1.28
N ILE A 207 -27.07 -52.37 -1.65
CA ILE A 207 -28.29 -51.88 -2.28
C ILE A 207 -28.19 -52.16 -3.79
N ASP A 208 -29.21 -52.76 -4.40
CA ASP A 208 -29.23 -53.08 -5.84
C ASP A 208 -29.44 -51.80 -6.67
N THR A 209 -28.33 -51.11 -6.92
CA THR A 209 -28.20 -49.81 -7.60
C THR A 209 -28.46 -49.86 -9.12
N LYS A 210 -28.72 -51.02 -9.73
CA LYS A 210 -28.89 -51.14 -11.20
C LYS A 210 -30.17 -50.51 -11.76
N GLU A 211 -31.13 -50.20 -10.91
CA GLU A 211 -32.40 -49.54 -11.27
C GLU A 211 -32.38 -48.05 -10.89
N GLU A 212 -31.73 -47.65 -9.79
CA GLU A 212 -31.54 -46.24 -9.39
C GLU A 212 -30.47 -45.51 -10.23
N ILE A 213 -29.35 -46.15 -10.59
CA ILE A 213 -28.33 -45.55 -11.47
C ILE A 213 -28.89 -45.25 -12.87
N ARG A 214 -29.85 -46.04 -13.34
CA ARG A 214 -30.59 -45.77 -14.60
C ARG A 214 -31.56 -44.60 -14.46
N ASN A 215 -31.96 -44.28 -13.24
CA ASN A 215 -32.84 -43.18 -12.85
C ASN A 215 -32.09 -42.02 -12.17
N ILE A 216 -30.76 -41.93 -12.31
CA ILE A 216 -30.12 -40.62 -12.15
C ILE A 216 -30.83 -39.75 -13.19
N ASP A 217 -31.72 -38.87 -12.72
CA ASP A 217 -32.64 -38.11 -13.56
C ASP A 217 -31.83 -37.53 -14.71
N ALA A 218 -31.97 -38.09 -15.91
CA ALA A 218 -31.21 -37.62 -17.07
C ALA A 218 -31.44 -36.11 -17.28
N ASP A 219 -32.61 -35.63 -16.85
CA ASP A 219 -32.98 -34.23 -16.71
C ASP A 219 -32.05 -33.45 -15.75
N ARG A 220 -31.68 -34.00 -14.59
CA ARG A 220 -30.74 -33.39 -13.64
C ARG A 220 -29.33 -33.32 -14.22
N ILE A 221 -28.81 -34.42 -14.77
CA ILE A 221 -27.48 -34.37 -15.41
C ILE A 221 -27.50 -33.35 -16.55
N SER A 222 -28.55 -33.36 -17.39
CA SER A 222 -28.70 -32.39 -18.49
C SER A 222 -28.65 -30.95 -17.99
N LYS A 223 -29.44 -30.60 -16.96
CA LYS A 223 -29.47 -29.25 -16.36
C LYS A 223 -28.12 -28.85 -15.77
N VAL A 224 -27.45 -29.76 -15.07
CA VAL A 224 -26.11 -29.51 -14.51
C VAL A 224 -25.12 -29.25 -15.64
N THR A 225 -25.10 -30.09 -16.67
CA THR A 225 -24.18 -29.94 -17.81
C THR A 225 -24.45 -28.65 -18.61
N GLU A 226 -25.71 -28.20 -18.71
CA GLU A 226 -26.06 -26.94 -19.36
C GLU A 226 -25.46 -25.74 -18.62
N ILE A 227 -25.59 -25.71 -17.29
CA ILE A 227 -25.01 -24.66 -16.44
C ILE A 227 -23.49 -24.66 -16.54
N LEU A 228 -22.87 -25.85 -16.49
CA LEU A 228 -21.42 -26.00 -16.63
C LEU A 228 -20.91 -25.54 -17.99
N ASP A 229 -21.62 -25.88 -19.07
CA ASP A 229 -21.27 -25.46 -20.43
C ASP A 229 -21.37 -23.94 -20.59
N GLU A 230 -22.35 -23.30 -19.96
CA GLU A 230 -22.48 -21.85 -19.95
C GLU A 230 -21.34 -21.18 -19.17
N ILE A 231 -21.00 -21.67 -17.97
CA ILE A 231 -19.83 -21.18 -17.22
C ILE A 231 -18.56 -21.27 -18.06
N ILE A 232 -18.35 -22.43 -18.68
CA ILE A 232 -17.19 -22.69 -19.55
C ILE A 232 -17.18 -21.75 -20.76
N TYR A 233 -18.34 -21.50 -21.37
CA TYR A 233 -18.48 -20.57 -22.47
C TYR A 233 -18.17 -19.12 -22.06
N LEU A 234 -18.74 -18.65 -20.95
CA LEU A 234 -18.53 -17.31 -20.43
C LEU A 234 -17.04 -17.09 -20.14
N GLU A 235 -16.39 -17.99 -19.41
CA GLU A 235 -14.95 -17.94 -19.13
C GLU A 235 -14.10 -17.86 -20.41
N LYS A 236 -14.40 -18.67 -21.44
CA LYS A 236 -13.69 -18.57 -22.73
C LYS A 236 -13.91 -17.25 -23.46
N SER A 237 -15.08 -16.63 -23.27
CA SER A 237 -15.49 -15.41 -23.99
C SER A 237 -14.96 -14.11 -23.38
N ALA A 238 -14.47 -14.16 -22.13
CA ALA A 238 -13.96 -12.98 -21.42
C ALA A 238 -12.75 -12.31 -22.11
N GLY A 239 -12.02 -13.05 -22.95
CA GLY A 239 -10.95 -12.52 -23.80
C GLY A 239 -9.64 -12.27 -23.04
N THR A 240 -8.83 -11.32 -23.50
CA THR A 240 -7.59 -10.88 -22.84
C THR A 240 -7.62 -9.37 -22.58
N ASP A 241 -6.98 -8.92 -21.51
CA ASP A 241 -6.80 -7.49 -21.21
C ASP A 241 -5.67 -6.87 -22.06
N ALA A 242 -5.46 -5.56 -21.88
CA ALA A 242 -4.46 -4.80 -22.62
C ALA A 242 -3.01 -5.24 -22.33
N GLU A 243 -2.78 -6.00 -21.26
CA GLU A 243 -1.48 -6.55 -20.88
C GLU A 243 -1.31 -8.00 -21.37
N GLY A 244 -2.32 -8.56 -22.06
CA GLY A 244 -2.32 -9.93 -22.58
C GLY A 244 -2.70 -10.98 -21.53
N THR A 245 -3.16 -10.57 -20.35
CA THR A 245 -3.69 -11.47 -19.33
C THR A 245 -5.08 -11.92 -19.75
N GLU A 246 -5.43 -13.20 -19.61
CA GLU A 246 -6.82 -13.64 -19.79
C GLU A 246 -7.73 -12.82 -18.88
N LYS A 247 -8.62 -12.04 -19.51
CA LYS A 247 -9.73 -11.41 -18.81
C LYS A 247 -10.58 -12.53 -18.25
N ARG A 248 -11.02 -12.36 -17.02
CA ARG A 248 -12.01 -13.24 -16.40
C ARG A 248 -13.35 -12.55 -16.44
N PHE A 249 -14.42 -13.34 -16.46
CA PHE A 249 -15.71 -12.81 -16.07
C PHE A 249 -15.56 -12.18 -14.69
N THR A 250 -16.02 -10.93 -14.55
CA THR A 250 -15.98 -10.31 -13.23
C THR A 250 -16.90 -11.08 -12.30
N SER A 251 -16.57 -11.05 -11.01
CA SER A 251 -17.37 -11.70 -9.99
C SER A 251 -18.81 -11.25 -9.93
N THR A 252 -19.07 -10.02 -10.33
CA THR A 252 -20.41 -9.48 -10.51
C THR A 252 -21.12 -10.08 -11.72
N GLU A 253 -20.47 -10.11 -12.89
CA GLU A 253 -21.08 -10.67 -14.11
C GLU A 253 -21.36 -12.17 -13.98
N MET A 254 -20.44 -12.91 -13.36
CA MET A 254 -20.62 -14.33 -13.08
C MET A 254 -21.74 -14.54 -12.06
N ALA A 255 -21.82 -13.73 -11.00
CA ALA A 255 -22.93 -13.79 -10.06
C ALA A 255 -24.29 -13.50 -10.75
N GLU A 256 -24.37 -12.46 -11.57
CA GLU A 256 -25.61 -12.09 -12.27
C GLU A 256 -26.07 -13.17 -13.25
N ALA A 257 -25.13 -13.77 -14.00
CA ALA A 257 -25.43 -14.85 -14.93
C ALA A 257 -25.86 -16.14 -14.21
N LEU A 258 -25.18 -16.46 -13.11
CA LEU A 258 -25.33 -17.75 -12.42
C LEU A 258 -26.42 -17.77 -11.36
N GLN A 259 -26.69 -16.65 -10.68
CA GLN A 259 -27.68 -16.56 -9.61
C GLN A 259 -29.06 -17.15 -9.95
N PRO A 260 -29.68 -16.87 -11.12
CA PRO A 260 -30.98 -17.47 -11.46
C PRO A 260 -30.91 -18.98 -11.64
N LYS A 261 -29.78 -19.52 -12.11
CA LYS A 261 -29.58 -20.94 -12.42
C LYS A 261 -29.10 -21.77 -11.22
N LEU A 262 -28.34 -21.15 -10.32
CA LEU A 262 -27.90 -21.78 -9.07
C LEU A 262 -29.04 -22.03 -8.11
N LYS A 263 -30.10 -21.22 -8.15
CA LYS A 263 -31.31 -21.48 -7.36
C LYS A 263 -31.95 -22.81 -7.76
N ASP A 264 -32.10 -23.03 -9.06
CA ASP A 264 -32.65 -24.28 -9.61
C ASP A 264 -31.74 -25.48 -9.26
N LEU A 265 -30.41 -25.31 -9.37
CA LEU A 265 -29.44 -26.32 -8.97
C LEU A 265 -29.55 -26.64 -7.47
N THR A 266 -29.59 -25.62 -6.62
CA THR A 266 -29.71 -25.76 -5.17
C THR A 266 -31.00 -26.45 -4.77
N GLU A 267 -32.11 -26.17 -5.45
CA GLU A 267 -33.38 -26.88 -5.27
C GLU A 267 -33.26 -28.36 -5.67
N LEU A 268 -32.58 -28.67 -6.78
CA LEU A 268 -32.27 -30.06 -7.19
C LEU A 268 -31.36 -30.79 -6.18
N THR A 269 -30.43 -30.08 -5.52
CA THR A 269 -29.55 -30.63 -4.48
C THR A 269 -30.27 -30.81 -3.14
N ILE A 270 -31.05 -29.81 -2.69
CA ILE A 270 -31.78 -29.84 -1.41
C ILE A 270 -32.82 -30.96 -1.38
N LEU A 271 -33.54 -31.19 -2.48
CA LEU A 271 -34.53 -32.27 -2.60
C LEU A 271 -33.90 -33.67 -2.62
N SER A 272 -32.57 -33.78 -2.71
CA SER A 272 -31.80 -35.04 -2.70
C SER A 272 -31.16 -35.37 -1.33
N PHE A 273 -31.18 -34.42 -0.38
CA PHE A 273 -30.96 -34.77 1.02
C PHE A 273 -32.24 -35.43 1.51
N PRO A 274 -32.24 -36.68 2.02
CA PRO A 274 -33.38 -37.15 2.76
C PRO A 274 -33.58 -36.14 3.89
N GLN A 275 -34.74 -35.48 3.87
CA GLN A 275 -35.27 -34.85 5.07
C GLN A 275 -35.34 -36.02 6.05
N ASN A 276 -34.37 -36.13 6.96
CA ASN A 276 -34.43 -37.09 8.04
C ASN A 276 -35.67 -36.71 8.88
N GLY A 277 -36.81 -37.26 8.50
CA GLY A 277 -37.98 -37.37 9.33
C GLY A 277 -37.75 -38.60 10.21
N ASN A 278 -37.55 -38.33 11.50
CA ASN A 278 -37.69 -39.24 12.65
C ASN A 278 -37.19 -40.68 12.52
#